data_AF-A0A7V7MZI1-F1
#
_entry.id   AF-A0A7V7MZI1-F1
#
_cell.length_a   1.000
_cell.length_b   1.000
_cell.length_c   1.000
_cell.angle_alpha   90.00
_cell.angle_beta   90.00
_cell.angle_gamma   90.00
#
_symmetry.space_group_name_H-M   'P 1'
#
loop_
_entity.id
_entity.type
_entity.pdbx_description
1 polymer ?
#
loop_
_entity_poly.entity_id
_entity_poly.type
_entity_poly.pdbx_seq_one_letter_code
_entity_poly.pdbx_strand_id
1 'polypeptide(L)'
;MTVARKQQICVDQTPYYHIISRCVRQAFLCGKDPLTGDSFEHRRQWLVDRIKKVTSAFAIDVCSYAIMSNHFHLVLRIGDNSQWTDKQVLIAWLSLYSLPVLCQRYLQDDI
;
A
#
# COMPACT_ATOMS: atom_id res chain seq x y z
N MET A 1 -20.41 -9.71 -8.23
CA MET A 1 -20.98 -8.62 -7.42
C MET A 1 -19.85 -7.97 -6.62
N THR A 2 -19.75 -6.64 -6.60
CA THR A 2 -18.75 -5.93 -5.79
C THR A 2 -19.27 -5.76 -4.37
N VAL A 3 -18.49 -6.19 -3.37
CA VAL A 3 -18.79 -6.04 -1.95
C VAL A 3 -18.25 -4.68 -1.48
N ALA A 4 -18.95 -4.00 -0.57
CA ALA A 4 -18.46 -2.75 0.00
C ALA A 4 -17.16 -3.00 0.77
N ARG A 5 -16.15 -2.12 0.65
CA ARG A 5 -14.84 -2.31 1.31
C ARG A 5 -14.94 -2.59 2.81
N LYS A 6 -15.88 -1.94 3.50
CA LYS A 6 -16.14 -2.15 4.93
C LYS A 6 -16.58 -3.58 5.29
N GLN A 7 -17.07 -4.35 4.32
CA GLN A 7 -17.50 -5.74 4.49
C GLN A 7 -16.43 -6.73 4.02
N GLN A 8 -15.31 -6.26 3.47
CA GLN A 8 -14.23 -7.13 2.97
C GLN A 8 -13.18 -7.45 4.04
N ILE A 9 -13.14 -6.69 5.13
CA ILE A 9 -12.13 -6.77 6.19
C ILE A 9 -12.84 -7.04 7.52
N CYS A 10 -12.46 -8.12 8.21
CA CYS A 10 -12.93 -8.49 9.53
C CYS A 10 -11.72 -8.82 10.42
N VAL A 11 -11.19 -7.79 11.08
CA VAL A 11 -9.97 -7.90 11.89
C VAL A 11 -10.17 -8.84 13.09
N ASP A 12 -11.40 -8.92 13.61
CA ASP A 12 -11.78 -9.83 14.70
C ASP A 12 -11.58 -11.31 14.35
N GLN A 13 -11.72 -11.67 13.07
CA GLN A 13 -11.51 -13.04 12.59
C GLN A 13 -10.06 -13.31 12.22
N THR A 14 -9.41 -12.37 11.53
CA THR A 14 -8.01 -12.50 11.14
C THR A 14 -7.39 -11.14 10.85
N PRO A 15 -6.14 -10.90 11.29
CA PRO A 15 -5.37 -9.74 10.85
C PRO A 15 -4.70 -9.99 9.49
N TYR A 16 -4.71 -11.21 8.94
CA TYR A 16 -4.00 -11.58 7.73
C TYR A 16 -4.90 -11.54 6.48
N TYR A 17 -4.40 -10.90 5.41
CA TYR A 17 -5.12 -10.73 4.16
C TYR A 17 -4.23 -10.97 2.94
N HIS A 18 -4.74 -11.75 1.99
CA HIS A 18 -4.15 -11.89 0.66
C HIS A 18 -4.79 -10.88 -0.29
N ILE A 19 -3.96 -10.00 -0.85
CA ILE A 19 -4.40 -8.91 -1.73
C ILE A 19 -3.78 -9.09 -3.10
N ILE A 20 -4.57 -8.81 -4.13
CA ILE A 20 -4.18 -8.97 -5.52
C ILE A 20 -4.54 -7.69 -6.27
N SER A 21 -3.60 -7.17 -7.05
CA SER A 21 -3.88 -6.11 -8.02
C SER A 21 -3.34 -6.50 -9.37
N ARG A 22 -4.18 -6.38 -10.41
CA ARG A 22 -3.88 -6.78 -11.77
C ARG A 22 -4.07 -5.60 -12.72
N CYS A 23 -3.14 -5.44 -13.64
CA CYS A 23 -3.26 -4.51 -14.76
C CYS A 23 -4.38 -4.96 -15.71
N VAL A 24 -5.13 -3.99 -16.21
CA VAL A 24 -6.16 -4.19 -17.25
C VAL A 24 -5.70 -3.59 -18.57
N ARG A 25 -6.42 -3.89 -19.66
CA ARG A 25 -6.18 -3.32 -21.00
C ARG A 25 -4.76 -3.54 -21.53
N GLN A 26 -4.21 -4.74 -21.29
CA GLN A 26 -2.86 -5.13 -21.72
C GLN A 26 -1.72 -4.26 -21.16
N ALA A 27 -1.97 -3.45 -20.13
CA ALA A 27 -0.90 -2.79 -19.41
C ALA A 27 -0.05 -3.81 -18.62
N PHE A 28 1.21 -3.48 -18.39
CA PHE A 28 2.18 -4.28 -17.63
C PHE A 28 2.90 -3.42 -16.59
N LEU A 29 3.18 -4.04 -15.44
CA LEU A 29 3.95 -3.46 -14.32
C LEU A 29 5.44 -3.47 -14.63
N CYS A 30 5.94 -4.60 -15.12
CA CYS A 30 7.34 -4.87 -15.45
C CYS A 30 7.41 -6.02 -16.46
N GLY A 31 8.61 -6.44 -16.84
CA GLY A 31 8.80 -7.49 -17.85
C GLY A 31 9.17 -6.96 -19.22
N LYS A 32 9.33 -7.88 -20.16
CA LYS A 32 9.62 -7.56 -21.55
C LYS A 32 8.32 -7.32 -22.32
N ASP A 33 8.22 -6.19 -23.00
CA ASP A 33 7.11 -5.89 -23.90
C ASP A 33 7.19 -6.83 -25.12
N PRO A 34 6.16 -7.66 -25.37
CA PRO A 34 6.15 -8.55 -26.53
C PRO A 34 6.09 -7.83 -27.88
N LEU A 35 5.59 -6.58 -27.94
CA LEU A 35 5.41 -5.82 -29.17
C LEU A 35 6.69 -5.07 -29.57
N THR A 36 7.31 -4.37 -28.62
CA THR A 36 8.53 -3.58 -28.88
C THR A 36 9.82 -4.34 -28.59
N GLY A 37 9.76 -5.37 -27.73
CA GLY A 37 10.93 -6.08 -27.24
C GLY A 37 11.65 -5.38 -26.08
N ASP A 38 11.19 -4.21 -25.64
CA ASP A 38 11.82 -3.44 -24.57
C ASP A 38 11.67 -4.13 -23.22
N SER A 39 12.70 -4.05 -22.37
CA SER A 39 12.68 -4.62 -21.03
C SER A 39 12.39 -3.55 -19.96
N PHE A 40 11.28 -3.73 -19.25
CA PHE A 40 10.88 -2.92 -18.11
C PHE A 40 11.08 -3.65 -16.77
N GLU A 41 11.95 -4.68 -16.73
CA GLU A 41 12.17 -5.45 -15.50
C GLU A 41 12.73 -4.63 -14.33
N HIS A 42 13.45 -3.54 -14.61
CA HIS A 42 13.92 -2.60 -13.59
C HIS A 42 12.78 -2.07 -12.69
N ARG A 43 11.55 -1.97 -13.21
CA ARG A 43 10.37 -1.52 -12.46
C ARG A 43 9.97 -2.48 -11.35
N ARG A 44 10.31 -3.77 -11.45
CA ARG A 44 10.00 -4.77 -10.43
C ARG A 44 10.54 -4.35 -9.07
N GLN A 45 11.79 -3.88 -9.03
CA GLN A 45 12.39 -3.40 -7.80
C GLN A 45 11.68 -2.13 -7.29
N TRP A 46 11.31 -1.21 -8.18
CA TRP A 46 10.54 -0.02 -7.80
C TRP A 46 9.19 -0.37 -7.15
N LEU A 47 8.51 -1.43 -7.63
CA LEU A 47 7.30 -1.93 -6.99
C LEU A 47 7.60 -2.47 -5.59
N VAL A 48 8.66 -3.28 -5.42
CA VAL A 48 9.07 -3.80 -4.10
C VAL A 48 9.34 -2.65 -3.13
N ASP A 49 10.11 -1.65 -3.56
CA ASP A 49 10.48 -0.51 -2.73
C ASP A 49 9.25 0.35 -2.39
N ARG A 50 8.32 0.52 -3.34
CA ARG A 50 7.07 1.23 -3.11
C ARG A 50 6.18 0.50 -2.11
N ILE A 51 6.04 -0.82 -2.23
CA ILE A 51 5.28 -1.65 -1.29
C ILE A 51 5.85 -1.45 0.11
N LYS A 52 7.17 -1.65 0.28
CA LYS A 52 7.86 -1.47 1.57
C LYS A 52 7.65 -0.07 2.16
N LYS A 53 7.82 0.98 1.35
CA LYS A 53 7.65 2.37 1.80
C LYS A 53 6.22 2.67 2.24
N VAL A 54 5.22 2.18 1.50
CA VAL A 54 3.82 2.44 1.85
C VAL A 54 3.45 1.68 3.12
N THR A 55 3.82 0.41 3.23
CA THR A 55 3.50 -0.38 4.42
C THR A 55 4.22 0.11 5.66
N SER A 56 5.45 0.63 5.55
CA SER A 56 6.17 1.19 6.71
C SER A 56 5.52 2.44 7.32
N ALA A 57 4.67 3.14 6.58
CA ALA A 57 3.96 4.30 7.09
C ALA A 57 2.71 3.92 7.89
N PHE A 58 2.18 2.72 7.70
CA PHE A 58 0.95 2.26 8.35
C PHE A 58 1.26 1.11 9.31
N ALA A 59 0.37 0.81 10.25
CA ALA A 59 0.48 -0.39 11.07
C ALA A 59 0.15 -1.64 10.24
N ILE A 60 0.97 -1.95 9.24
CA ILE A 60 0.78 -3.03 8.26
C ILE A 60 2.12 -3.72 8.01
N ASP A 61 2.17 -5.02 8.26
CA ASP A 61 3.33 -5.87 7.94
C ASP A 61 3.14 -6.55 6.58
N VAL A 62 4.23 -6.70 5.82
CA VAL A 62 4.26 -7.54 4.61
C VAL A 62 4.80 -8.91 5.00
N CYS A 63 3.94 -9.92 5.04
CA CYS A 63 4.32 -11.30 5.36
C CYS A 63 4.96 -12.00 4.15
N SER A 64 4.43 -11.77 2.95
CA SER A 64 5.00 -12.28 1.71
C SER A 64 4.52 -11.47 0.50
N TYR A 65 5.24 -11.57 -0.61
CA TYR A 65 4.84 -10.94 -1.87
C TYR A 65 5.28 -11.77 -3.07
N ALA A 66 4.54 -11.67 -4.17
CA ALA A 66 4.94 -12.14 -5.49
C ALA A 66 4.58 -11.07 -6.52
N ILE A 67 5.54 -10.65 -7.33
CA ILE A 67 5.33 -9.66 -8.39
C ILE A 67 5.48 -10.37 -9.74
N MET A 68 4.50 -10.19 -10.61
CA MET A 68 4.48 -10.71 -11.97
C MET A 68 4.41 -9.52 -12.94
N SER A 69 4.58 -9.77 -14.24
CA SER A 69 4.60 -8.70 -15.25
C SER A 69 3.29 -7.91 -15.31
N ASN A 70 2.14 -8.53 -14.99
CA ASN A 70 0.82 -7.91 -15.12
C ASN A 70 0.00 -7.88 -13.82
N HIS A 71 0.52 -8.40 -12.71
CA HIS A 71 -0.14 -8.34 -11.41
C HIS A 71 0.84 -8.59 -10.28
N PHE A 72 0.40 -8.34 -9.04
CA PHE A 72 1.12 -8.75 -7.86
C PHE A 72 0.16 -9.34 -6.82
N HIS A 73 0.73 -10.15 -5.94
CA HIS A 73 0.10 -10.73 -4.77
C HIS A 73 0.86 -10.27 -3.52
N LEU A 74 0.13 -9.83 -2.49
CA LEU A 74 0.68 -9.49 -1.17
C LEU A 74 -0.06 -10.29 -0.12
N VAL A 75 0.67 -10.87 0.83
CA VAL A 75 0.08 -11.30 2.10
C VAL A 75 0.47 -10.25 3.13
N LEU A 76 -0.53 -9.53 3.62
CA LEU A 76 -0.35 -8.48 4.62
C LEU A 76 -0.92 -8.93 5.96
N ARG A 77 -0.38 -8.37 7.05
CA ARG A 77 -0.94 -8.44 8.39
C ARG A 77 -1.25 -7.03 8.88
N ILE A 78 -2.47 -6.81 9.34
CA ILE A 78 -2.88 -5.58 10.01
C ILE A 78 -2.32 -5.62 11.43
N GLY A 79 -1.48 -4.64 11.77
CA GLY A 79 -0.93 -4.43 13.10
C GLY A 79 -1.89 -3.65 13.99
N ASP A 80 -1.60 -3.65 15.29
CA ASP A 80 -2.34 -2.83 16.27
C ASP A 80 -1.88 -1.38 16.23
N ASN A 81 -2.83 -0.45 16.14
CA ASN A 81 -2.60 0.99 16.21
C ASN A 81 -3.38 1.66 17.36
N SER A 82 -3.91 0.88 18.30
CA SER A 82 -4.71 1.37 19.44
C SER A 82 -4.00 2.44 20.29
N GLN A 83 -2.66 2.41 20.32
CA GLN A 83 -1.82 3.35 21.06
C GLN A 83 -1.39 4.57 20.24
N TRP A 84 -1.81 4.68 18.98
CA TRP A 84 -1.42 5.82 18.14
C TRP A 84 -2.20 7.06 18.54
N THR A 85 -1.46 8.14 18.78
CA THR A 85 -2.02 9.48 18.94
C THR A 85 -2.41 10.06 17.58
N ASP A 86 -3.33 11.04 17.57
CA ASP A 86 -3.72 11.76 16.35
C ASP A 86 -2.49 12.35 15.64
N LYS A 87 -1.53 12.90 16.40
CA LYS A 87 -0.27 13.40 15.83
C LYS A 87 0.56 12.31 15.15
N GLN A 88 0.66 11.12 15.74
CA GLN A 88 1.37 10.00 15.13
C GLN A 88 0.70 9.54 13.82
N VAL A 89 -0.64 9.47 13.79
CA VAL A 89 -1.41 9.17 12.57
C VAL A 89 -1.10 10.20 11.48
N LEU A 90 -1.08 11.49 11.84
CA LEU A 90 -0.79 12.58 10.89
C LEU A 90 0.66 12.55 10.39
N ILE A 91 1.63 12.27 11.26
CA ILE A 91 3.05 12.14 10.87
C ILE A 91 3.24 10.96 9.91
N ALA A 92 2.62 9.81 10.21
CA ALA A 92 2.60 8.65 9.32
C ALA A 92 2.04 9.02 7.94
N TRP A 93 0.89 9.69 7.90
CA TRP A 93 0.28 10.14 6.65
C TRP A 93 1.17 11.14 5.89
N LEU A 94 1.79 12.08 6.60
CA LEU A 94 2.69 13.10 6.05
C LEU A 94 3.90 12.50 5.33
N SER A 95 4.36 11.31 5.76
CA SER A 95 5.47 10.60 5.12
C SER A 95 5.17 10.14 3.68
N LEU A 96 3.89 10.09 3.30
CA LEU A 96 3.42 9.66 1.99
C LEU A 96 2.66 10.74 1.22
N TYR A 97 1.96 11.64 1.91
CA TYR A 97 1.04 12.61 1.33
C TYR A 97 1.14 13.97 2.00
N SER A 98 0.75 15.03 1.30
CA SER A 98 0.59 16.34 1.93
C SER A 98 -0.59 16.34 2.90
N LEU A 99 -0.41 17.04 4.03
CA LEU A 99 -1.48 17.27 4.99
C LEU A 99 -2.28 18.54 4.65
N PRO A 100 -3.61 18.55 4.90
CA PRO A 100 -4.39 19.78 4.91
C PRO A 100 -3.85 20.80 5.92
N VAL A 101 -4.05 22.09 5.67
CA VAL A 101 -3.53 23.19 6.51
C VAL A 101 -3.94 23.06 7.98
N LEU A 102 -5.18 22.67 8.26
CA LEU A 102 -5.64 22.49 9.64
C LEU A 102 -4.90 21.38 10.37
N CYS A 103 -4.60 20.26 9.70
CA CYS A 103 -3.80 19.17 10.28
C CYS A 103 -2.35 19.60 10.53
N GLN A 104 -1.79 20.43 9.65
CA GLN A 104 -0.44 20.99 9.85
C GLN A 104 -0.39 21.91 11.07
N ARG A 105 -1.37 22.81 11.22
CA ARG A 105 -1.47 23.69 12.39
C ARG A 105 -1.70 22.89 13.69
N TYR A 106 -2.53 21.86 13.65
CA TYR A 106 -2.71 20.95 14.79
C TYR A 106 -1.41 20.23 15.18
N LEU A 107 -0.59 19.80 14.20
CA LEU A 107 0.73 19.23 14.47
C LEU A 107 1.70 20.24 15.10
N GLN A 108 1.53 21.53 14.80
CA GLN A 108 2.33 22.64 15.32
C GLN A 108 1.83 23.20 16.65
N ASP A 109 0.76 22.62 17.23
CA ASP A 109 0.11 23.13 18.44
C ASP A 109 -0.49 24.55 18.29
N ASP A 110 -0.87 24.92 17.06
CA ASP A 110 -1.43 26.24 16.69
C ASP A 110 -2.97 26.27 16.63
N ILE A 111 -3.64 25.19 17.03
CA ILE A 111 -5.10 25.02 17.17
C ILE A 111 -5.37 24.05 18.34
#